data_AF-A0A7W1ANQ7-F1
#
_entry.id   AF-A0A7W1ANQ7-F1
#
_cell.length_a   1.000
_cell.length_b   1.000
_cell.length_c   1.000
_cell.angle_alpha   90.00
_cell.angle_beta   90.00
_cell.angle_gamma   90.00
#
_symmetry.space_group_name_H-M   'P 1'
#
loop_
_entity.id
_entity.type
_entity.pdbx_description
1 polymer ?
#
loop_
_entity_poly.entity_id
_entity_poly.type
_entity_poly.pdbx_seq_one_letter_code
_entity_poly.pdbx_strand_id
1 'polypeptide(L)' 'MTLPKELCERLHVQPGDDLDILEYNGRITILKKAKGRSAGVLKHLRADSRYSDEESLADAVREGGRPPAR' A
#
# COMPACT_ATOMS: atom_id res chain seq x y z
N MET A 1 14.95 13.02 4.04
CA MET A 1 14.99 13.13 2.56
C MET A 1 14.26 14.39 2.13
N THR A 2 14.72 15.02 1.06
CA THR A 2 14.07 16.20 0.48
C THR A 2 13.52 15.83 -0.89
N LEU A 3 12.30 16.24 -1.18
CA LEU A 3 11.70 16.11 -2.51
C LEU A 3 11.76 17.47 -3.21
N PRO A 4 12.11 17.51 -4.51
CA PRO A 4 12.02 18.74 -5.30
C PRO A 4 10.61 19.31 -5.27
N LYS A 5 10.48 20.64 -5.23
CA LYS A 5 9.20 21.33 -5.12
C LYS A 5 8.24 20.91 -6.24
N GLU A 6 8.76 20.79 -7.45
CA GLU A 6 8.00 20.42 -8.65
C GLU A 6 7.46 18.98 -8.55
N LEU A 7 8.19 18.10 -7.87
CA LEU A 7 7.74 16.73 -7.63
C LEU A 7 6.62 16.68 -6.58
N CYS A 8 6.73 17.48 -5.51
CA CYS A 8 5.66 17.62 -4.52
C CYS A 8 4.37 18.16 -5.15
N GLU A 9 4.47 19.18 -6.00
CA GLU A 9 3.33 19.78 -6.72
C GLU A 9 2.66 18.76 -7.64
N ARG A 10 3.44 18.03 -8.45
CA ARG A 10 2.92 16.97 -9.34
C ARG A 10 2.26 15.82 -8.59
N LEU A 11 2.76 15.46 -7.42
CA LEU A 11 2.21 14.40 -6.58
C LEU A 11 1.11 14.89 -5.64
N HIS A 12 0.76 16.18 -5.68
CA HIS A 12 -0.16 16.84 -4.77
C HIS A 12 0.15 16.56 -3.29
N VAL A 13 1.43 16.55 -2.94
CA VAL A 13 1.94 16.35 -1.58
C VAL A 13 2.03 17.70 -0.88
N GLN A 14 1.51 17.77 0.33
CA GLN A 14 1.57 18.89 1.24
C GLN A 14 2.42 18.53 2.47
N PRO A 15 3.00 19.52 3.16
CA PRO A 15 3.64 19.28 4.45
C PRO A 15 2.68 18.57 5.42
N GLY A 16 3.13 17.46 6.00
CA GLY A 16 2.33 16.63 6.90
C GLY A 16 1.61 15.45 6.25
N ASP A 17 1.69 15.28 4.92
CA ASP A 17 1.20 14.06 4.26
C ASP A 17 2.08 12.85 4.60
N ASP A 18 1.43 11.69 4.82
CA ASP A 18 2.11 10.41 4.97
C ASP A 18 2.52 9.86 3.60
N LEU A 19 3.81 9.58 3.42
CA LEU A 19 4.37 9.01 2.19
C LEU A 19 5.10 7.70 2.50
N ASP A 20 4.86 6.68 1.68
CA ASP A 20 5.71 5.49 1.60
C ASP A 20 6.68 5.65 0.44
N ILE A 21 7.94 5.29 0.66
CA ILE A 21 8.98 5.34 -0.36
C ILE A 21 9.58 3.95 -0.47
N LEU A 22 9.44 3.37 -1.65
CA LEU A 22 9.85 2.00 -1.96
C LEU A 22 10.94 2.05 -3.03
N GLU A 23 11.99 1.27 -2.84
CA GLU A 23 13.01 1.04 -3.86
C GLU A 23 12.81 -0.35 -4.46
N TYR A 24 12.77 -0.42 -5.79
CA TYR A 24 12.73 -1.69 -6.52
C TYR A 24 13.45 -1.56 -7.85
N ASN A 25 14.46 -2.42 -8.08
CA ASN A 25 15.24 -2.47 -9.32
C ASN A 25 15.84 -1.12 -9.75
N GLY A 26 16.38 -0.35 -8.81
CA GLY A 26 16.98 0.96 -9.04
C GLY A 26 15.96 2.08 -9.29
N ARG A 27 14.67 1.82 -9.06
CA ARG A 27 13.59 2.81 -9.17
C ARG A 27 12.99 3.10 -7.82
N ILE A 28 12.88 4.39 -7.51
CA ILE A 28 12.18 4.87 -6.32
C ILE A 28 10.72 5.13 -6.69
N THR A 29 9.81 4.46 -6.00
CA THR A 29 8.36 4.67 -6.09
C THR A 29 7.90 5.40 -4.83
N ILE A 30 7.22 6.53 -5.01
CA ILE A 30 6.65 7.33 -3.92
C ILE A 30 5.14 7.14 -3.93
N LEU A 31 4.60 6.65 -2.82
CA LEU A 31 3.19 6.40 -2.63
C LEU A 31 2.65 7.39 -1.60
N LYS A 32 1.72 8.26 -2.00
CA LYS A 32 1.00 9.12 -1.05
C LYS A 32 -0.07 8.29 -0.35
N LYS A 33 0.06 8.13 0.97
CA LYS A 33 -0.97 7.50 1.78
C LYS A 33 -2.04 8.52 2.16
N ALA A 34 -3.27 8.05 2.15
CA ALA A 34 -4.40 8.81 2.67
C ALA A 34 -5.21 7.86 3.55
N LYS A 35 -5.32 8.18 4.85
CA LYS A 35 -6.16 7.43 5.79
C LYS A 35 -7.57 7.31 5.20
N GLY A 36 -8.04 6.08 5.03
CA GLY A 36 -9.38 5.77 4.53
C GLY A 36 -9.56 5.63 3.00
N ARG A 37 -8.57 5.92 2.15
CA ARG A 37 -8.74 5.78 0.69
C ARG A 37 -8.84 4.33 0.20
N SER A 38 -8.21 3.38 0.89
CA SER A 38 -8.29 1.95 0.56
C SER A 38 -9.60 1.28 1.03
N ALA A 39 -10.20 1.80 2.11
CA ALA A 39 -11.45 1.26 2.67
C ALA A 39 -12.63 1.37 1.67
N GLY A 40 -12.69 2.47 0.92
CA GLY A 40 -13.75 2.71 -0.06
C GLY A 40 -13.55 2.01 -1.40
N VAL A 41 -12.31 1.73 -1.79
CA VAL A 41 -12.01 1.07 -3.08
C VAL A 41 -12.27 -0.43 -2.99
N LEU A 42 -11.90 -1.08 -1.88
CA LEU A 42 -12.10 -2.53 -1.71
C LEU A 42 -13.47 -2.89 -1.12
N LYS A 43 -14.34 -1.91 -0.84
CA LYS A 43 -15.67 -2.12 -0.22
C LYS A 43 -16.61 -3.06 -1.00
N HIS A 44 -16.35 -3.26 -2.29
CA HIS A 44 -17.15 -4.11 -3.17
C HIS A 44 -16.63 -5.56 -3.23
N LEU A 45 -15.42 -5.80 -2.74
CA LEU A 45 -14.87 -7.14 -2.60
C LEU A 45 -15.45 -7.75 -1.33
N ARG A 46 -16.22 -8.83 -1.48
CA ARG A 46 -16.64 -9.66 -0.36
C ARG A 46 -15.57 -10.71 -0.10
N ALA A 47 -15.32 -11.00 1.17
CA ALA A 47 -14.51 -12.15 1.54
C ALA A 47 -15.13 -13.41 0.92
N ASP A 48 -14.29 -14.22 0.28
CA ASP A 48 -14.71 -15.50 -0.27
C ASP A 48 -14.95 -16.46 0.88
N SER A 49 -16.20 -16.89 1.07
CA SER A 49 -16.64 -17.73 2.20
C SER A 49 -15.99 -19.10 2.25
N ARG A 50 -15.23 -19.49 1.22
CA ARG A 50 -14.44 -20.72 1.18
C ARG A 50 -13.18 -20.63 2.03
N TYR A 51 -12.76 -19.44 2.43
CA TYR A 51 -11.55 -19.22 3.21
C TYR A 51 -11.92 -18.55 4.53
N SER A 52 -11.51 -19.15 5.64
CA SER A 52 -11.66 -18.53 6.95
C SER A 52 -10.56 -17.49 7.20
N ASP A 53 -10.85 -16.55 8.10
CA ASP A 53 -9.88 -15.54 8.52
C ASP A 53 -8.66 -16.20 9.20
N GLU A 54 -8.87 -17.30 9.94
CA GLU A 54 -7.83 -18.07 10.61
C GLU A 54 -6.90 -18.79 9.62
N GLU A 55 -7.44 -19.40 8.56
CA GLU A 55 -6.64 -20.02 7.50
C GLU A 55 -5.85 -18.96 6.72
N SER A 56 -6.49 -17.83 6.39
CA SER A 56 -5.83 -16.72 5.69
C SER A 56 -4.68 -16.11 6.50
N LEU A 57 -4.86 -15.99 7.82
CA LEU A 57 -3.83 -15.49 8.73
C LEU A 57 -2.68 -16.49 8.86
N ALA A 58 -2.99 -17.78 9.03
CA ALA A 58 -1.98 -18.83 9.14
C ALA A 58 -1.09 -18.90 7.90
N ASP A 59 -1.67 -18.75 6.70
CA ASP A 59 -0.93 -18.68 5.44
C ASP A 59 -0.04 -17.44 5.37
N ALA A 60 -0.57 -16.24 5.68
CA ALA A 60 0.20 -15.00 5.64
C ALA A 60 1.41 -14.99 6.61
N VAL A 61 1.24 -15.61 7.78
CA VAL A 61 2.31 -15.76 8.78
C VAL A 61 3.33 -16.82 8.34
N ARG A 62 2.87 -17.93 7.73
CA ARG A 62 3.76 -18.96 7.17
C ARG A 62 4.57 -18.46 5.97
N GLU A 63 4.01 -17.57 5.17
CA GLU A 63 4.65 -17.04 3.95
C GLU A 63 5.54 -15.81 4.20
N GLY A 64 5.72 -15.41 5.46
CA GLY A 64 6.76 -14.46 5.85
C GLY A 64 6.60 -13.05 5.25
N GLY A 65 5.38 -12.53 5.21
CA GLY A 65 5.12 -11.11 4.92
C GLY A 65 5.45 -10.64 3.50
N ARG A 66 5.61 -11.54 2.52
CA ARG A 66 5.75 -11.16 1.11
C ARG A 66 4.38 -11.22 0.43
N PRO A 67 3.84 -10.11 -0.10
CA PRO A 67 2.57 -10.17 -0.80
C PRO A 67 2.73 -10.99 -2.10
N PRO A 68 1.73 -11.81 -2.47
CA PRO A 68 1.79 -12.61 -3.68
C PRO A 68 1.81 -11.69 -4.91
N ALA A 69 2.78 -11.93 -5.80
CA ALA A 69 2.88 -11.27 -7.09
C ALA A 69 1.66 -11.65 -7.95
N ARG A 70 0.88 -10.64 -8.35
CA ARG A 70 -0.07 -10.75 -9.47
C ARG A 70 0.56 -10.22 -10.73
#